data_AF-A0A2I0XB54-F1
#
_entry.id   AF-A0A2I0XB54-F1
#
_cell.length_a   1.000
_cell.length_b   1.000
_cell.length_c   1.000
_cell.angle_alpha   90.00
_cell.angle_beta   90.00
_cell.angle_gamma   90.00
#
_symmetry.space_group_name_H-M   'P 1'
#
loop_
_entity.id
_entity.type
_entity.pdbx_description
1 polymer ?
#
loop_
_entity_poly.entity_id
_entity_poly.type
_entity_poly.pdbx_seq_one_letter_code
_entity_poly.pdbx_strand_id
1 'polypeptide(L)'
;MHIEKNFLGNIFNTIMDVKGKSKDNVKVMMDIKEYCQRKNLELVTIIDGKIMKPKAPYSLTLEQKRLICQWFKGLKMPDGYGSNISRCIDMKYARLYGLKSHDYNIIMEVLLPIIVCMLSNYISNPLTELSIFFKDLCSSKISEDALRRYKDNITIILCKLEKIFPPGFFDSMEHLPVHLPYEARIGGPVQYRWMYPFER
;
A
#
# COMPACT_ATOMS: atom_id res chain seq x y z
N MET A 1 5.67 -13.97 8.05
CA MET A 1 6.40 -12.76 7.62
C MET A 1 5.37 -11.69 7.26
N HIS A 2 5.39 -10.53 7.93
CA HIS A 2 4.33 -9.51 7.80
C HIS A 2 4.60 -8.48 6.69
N ILE A 3 5.20 -8.88 5.56
CA ILE A 3 5.56 -7.95 4.47
C ILE A 3 4.31 -7.26 3.92
N GLU A 4 3.28 -8.02 3.56
CA GLU A 4 2.04 -7.46 3.00
C GLU A 4 1.40 -6.45 3.95
N LYS A 5 1.32 -6.80 5.23
CA LYS A 5 0.82 -5.90 6.28
C LYS A 5 1.62 -4.61 6.38
N ASN A 6 2.95 -4.68 6.36
CA ASN A 6 3.80 -3.50 6.50
C ASN A 6 3.71 -2.62 5.25
N PHE A 7 3.87 -3.22 4.07
CA PHE A 7 3.85 -2.50 2.80
C PHE A 7 2.47 -1.89 2.55
N LEU A 8 1.39 -2.67 2.65
CA LEU A 8 0.03 -2.14 2.52
C LEU A 8 -0.28 -1.11 3.60
N GLY A 9 0.17 -1.34 4.84
CA GLY A 9 0.02 -0.38 5.93
C GLY A 9 0.63 0.98 5.56
N ASN A 10 1.84 0.99 5.01
CA ASN A 10 2.52 2.20 4.56
C ASN A 10 1.81 2.85 3.37
N ILE A 11 1.39 2.07 2.37
CA ILE A 11 0.56 2.56 1.24
C ILE A 11 -0.69 3.25 1.77
N PHE A 12 -1.49 2.53 2.57
CA PHE A 12 -2.79 2.99 3.01
C PHE A 12 -2.69 4.21 3.92
N ASN A 13 -1.76 4.19 4.89
CA ASN A 13 -1.54 5.35 5.78
C ASN A 13 -1.08 6.59 5.02
N THR A 14 -0.34 6.41 3.92
CA THR A 14 0.16 7.52 3.08
C THR A 14 -0.93 8.08 2.18
N ILE A 15 -1.67 7.23 1.43
CA ILE A 15 -2.75 7.71 0.54
C ILE A 15 -3.95 8.28 1.31
N MET A 16 -4.21 7.78 2.53
CA MET A 16 -5.24 8.30 3.42
C MET A 16 -4.75 9.44 4.33
N ASP A 17 -3.47 9.81 4.25
CA ASP A 17 -2.82 10.85 5.07
C ASP A 17 -3.17 10.73 6.56
N VAL A 18 -2.93 9.54 7.13
CA VAL A 18 -3.25 9.26 8.54
C VAL A 18 -2.20 9.95 9.43
N LYS A 19 -2.66 10.89 10.25
CA LYS A 19 -1.80 11.66 11.16
C LYS A 19 -0.93 10.74 12.04
N GLY A 20 0.38 10.95 12.01
CA GLY A 20 1.37 10.19 12.78
C GLY A 20 1.75 8.83 12.19
N LYS A 21 1.11 8.39 11.10
CA LYS A 21 1.45 7.12 10.41
C LYS A 21 1.80 7.29 8.93
N SER A 22 1.37 8.39 8.31
CA SER A 22 1.74 8.72 6.94
C SER A 22 3.26 8.81 6.78
N LYS A 23 3.80 8.17 5.74
CA LYS A 23 5.22 8.28 5.37
C LYS A 23 5.55 9.61 4.69
N ASP A 24 4.53 10.41 4.40
CA ASP A 24 4.67 11.76 3.88
C ASP A 24 4.59 12.79 5.02
N ASN A 25 5.73 13.04 5.66
CA ASN A 25 5.85 13.98 6.78
C ASN A 25 6.71 15.20 6.41
N VAL A 26 6.72 16.22 7.27
CA VAL A 26 7.43 17.49 7.01
C VAL A 26 8.93 17.29 6.81
N LYS A 27 9.57 16.36 7.54
CA LYS A 27 10.99 16.06 7.38
C LYS A 27 11.27 15.48 5.99
N VAL A 28 10.45 14.52 5.58
CA VAL A 28 10.52 13.92 4.24
C VAL A 28 10.31 14.97 3.14
N MET A 29 9.46 15.98 3.36
CA MET A 29 9.32 17.08 2.41
C MET A 29 10.53 18.03 2.36
N MET A 30 11.27 18.18 3.46
CA MET A 30 12.56 18.87 3.46
C MET A 30 13.60 18.06 2.67
N ASP A 31 13.64 16.75 2.89
CA ASP A 31 14.53 15.84 2.15
C ASP A 31 14.19 15.83 0.65
N ILE A 32 12.91 15.93 0.28
CA ILE A 32 12.51 16.07 -1.12
C ILE A 32 13.16 17.29 -1.74
N LYS A 33 13.16 18.46 -1.07
CA LYS A 33 13.79 19.67 -1.61
C LYS A 33 15.30 19.49 -1.83
N GLU A 34 15.97 18.76 -0.94
CA GLU A 34 17.42 18.57 -0.97
C GLU A 34 17.86 17.49 -1.97
N TYR A 35 17.17 16.35 -1.98
CA TYR A 35 17.61 15.14 -2.71
C TYR A 35 16.75 14.81 -3.94
N CYS A 36 15.53 15.35 -4.05
CA CYS A 36 14.59 15.03 -5.12
C CYS A 36 14.25 16.26 -5.96
N GLN A 37 14.35 16.16 -7.28
CA GLN A 37 13.91 17.25 -8.18
C GLN A 37 12.37 17.25 -8.37
N ARG A 38 11.59 17.35 -7.28
CA ARG A 38 10.11 17.33 -7.28
C ARG A 38 9.51 18.61 -6.73
N LYS A 39 9.61 19.70 -7.51
CA LYS A 39 9.18 21.06 -7.13
C LYS A 39 7.72 21.15 -6.68
N ASN A 40 6.85 20.28 -7.22
CA ASN A 40 5.43 20.23 -6.90
C ASN A 40 5.11 19.68 -5.49
N LEU A 41 6.09 19.07 -4.81
CA LEU A 41 5.96 18.52 -3.45
C LEU A 41 6.73 19.34 -2.41
N GLU A 42 7.49 20.36 -2.83
CA GLU A 42 8.25 21.20 -1.90
C GLU A 42 7.35 21.99 -0.95
N LEU A 43 7.83 22.20 0.28
CA LEU A 43 7.14 23.02 1.27
C LEU A 43 7.02 24.47 0.79
N VAL A 44 5.81 25.03 0.88
CA VAL A 44 5.54 26.41 0.47
C VAL A 44 5.49 27.30 1.70
N THR A 45 6.30 28.36 1.72
CA THR A 45 6.23 29.40 2.75
C THR A 45 5.11 30.38 2.38
N ILE A 46 4.11 30.52 3.26
CA ILE A 46 3.05 31.52 3.11
C ILE A 46 3.56 32.86 3.67
N ILE A 47 2.92 33.95 3.24
CA ILE A 47 3.21 35.37 3.57
C ILE A 47 3.45 35.62 5.08
N ASP A 48 2.87 34.81 5.97
CA ASP A 48 3.04 34.92 7.44
C ASP A 48 4.21 34.11 8.02
N GLY A 49 5.16 33.63 7.19
CA GLY A 49 6.25 32.76 7.62
C GLY A 49 5.82 31.33 8.02
N LYS A 50 4.52 31.02 7.91
CA LYS A 50 3.99 29.67 8.13
C LYS A 50 4.34 28.76 6.95
N ILE A 51 4.90 27.60 7.27
CA ILE A 51 5.23 26.56 6.30
C ILE A 51 3.99 25.70 6.04
N MET A 52 3.56 25.62 4.78
CA MET A 52 2.45 24.78 4.35
C MET A 52 2.97 23.62 3.48
N LYS A 53 2.54 22.42 3.81
CA LYS A 53 2.77 21.23 2.98
C LYS A 53 1.74 21.20 1.83
N PRO A 54 2.15 21.15 0.56
CA PRO A 54 1.22 21.02 -0.55
C PRO A 54 0.50 19.67 -0.50
N LYS A 55 -0.69 19.61 -1.09
CA LYS A 55 -1.41 18.33 -1.20
C LYS A 55 -0.67 17.43 -2.18
N ALA A 56 -0.19 16.29 -1.70
CA ALA A 56 0.46 15.31 -2.54
C ALA A 56 -0.53 14.66 -3.54
N PRO A 57 -0.10 14.33 -4.78
CA PRO A 57 -0.96 13.78 -5.82
C PRO A 57 -1.43 12.36 -5.49
N TYR A 58 -0.70 11.64 -4.64
CA TYR A 58 -1.06 10.32 -4.11
C TYR A 58 -1.99 10.37 -2.89
N SER A 59 -2.29 11.56 -2.35
CA SER A 59 -3.20 11.70 -1.21
C SER A 59 -4.64 11.92 -1.67
N LEU A 60 -5.55 11.08 -1.16
CA LEU A 60 -6.99 11.20 -1.39
C LEU A 60 -7.55 12.48 -0.76
N THR A 61 -8.62 13.04 -1.35
CA THR A 61 -9.42 14.11 -0.72
C THR A 61 -10.20 13.55 0.47
N LEU A 62 -10.70 14.42 1.35
CA LEU A 62 -11.57 14.00 2.45
C LEU A 62 -12.84 13.28 1.96
N GLU A 63 -13.41 13.72 0.85
CA GLU A 63 -14.60 13.10 0.24
C GLU A 63 -14.28 11.69 -0.27
N GLN A 64 -13.17 11.52 -0.98
CA GLN A 64 -12.71 10.21 -1.44
C GLN A 64 -12.44 9.25 -0.26
N LYS A 65 -11.79 9.73 0.81
CA LYS A 65 -11.57 8.95 2.04
C LYS A 65 -12.89 8.48 2.66
N ARG A 66 -13.89 9.37 2.73
CA ARG A 66 -15.23 9.04 3.27
C ARG A 66 -15.94 8.00 2.42
N LEU A 67 -15.87 8.10 1.08
CA LEU A 67 -16.45 7.12 0.17
C LEU A 67 -15.82 5.74 0.36
N ILE A 68 -14.49 5.66 0.46
CA ILE A 68 -13.78 4.40 0.75
C ILE A 68 -14.22 3.83 2.10
N CYS A 69 -14.30 4.64 3.16
CA CYS A 69 -14.77 4.18 4.47
C CYS A 69 -16.23 3.70 4.45
N GLN A 70 -17.11 4.39 3.73
CA GLN A 70 -18.50 3.97 3.56
C GLN A 70 -18.59 2.63 2.81
N TRP A 71 -17.81 2.48 1.75
CA TRP A 71 -17.72 1.23 0.99
C TRP A 71 -17.27 0.07 1.88
N PHE A 72 -16.18 0.23 2.65
CA PHE A 72 -15.74 -0.78 3.62
C PHE A 72 -16.79 -1.08 4.70
N LYS A 73 -17.58 -0.09 5.12
CA LYS A 73 -18.64 -0.29 6.11
C LYS A 73 -19.81 -1.13 5.57
N GLY A 74 -20.08 -1.03 4.27
CA GLY A 74 -21.07 -1.84 3.55
C GLY A 74 -20.52 -3.18 3.03
N LEU A 75 -19.20 -3.38 3.05
CA LEU A 75 -18.55 -4.57 2.51
C LEU A 75 -18.93 -5.82 3.34
N LYS A 76 -19.53 -6.80 2.66
CA LYS A 76 -19.78 -8.14 3.21
C LYS A 76 -18.95 -9.15 2.45
N MET A 77 -18.12 -9.89 3.18
CA MET A 77 -17.29 -10.95 2.63
C MET A 77 -18.04 -12.29 2.70
N PRO A 78 -17.72 -13.24 1.81
CA PRO A 78 -18.20 -14.62 1.95
C PRO A 78 -17.82 -15.20 3.31
N ASP A 79 -18.63 -16.13 3.81
CA ASP A 79 -18.39 -16.74 5.10
C ASP A 79 -17.03 -17.46 5.14
N GLY A 80 -16.30 -17.29 6.25
CA GLY A 80 -14.94 -17.82 6.41
C GLY A 80 -13.85 -17.18 5.54
N TYR A 81 -14.16 -16.17 4.70
CA TYR A 81 -13.16 -15.54 3.83
C TYR A 81 -12.28 -14.52 4.58
N GLY A 82 -12.89 -13.59 5.32
CA GLY A 82 -12.21 -12.52 6.03
C GLY A 82 -12.94 -12.09 7.30
N SER A 83 -12.29 -11.27 8.12
CA SER A 83 -12.95 -10.72 9.30
C SER A 83 -13.96 -9.64 8.91
N ASN A 84 -14.81 -9.23 9.86
CA ASN A 84 -15.78 -8.17 9.62
C ASN A 84 -15.10 -6.78 9.64
N ILE A 85 -14.51 -6.39 8.50
CA ILE A 85 -13.79 -5.11 8.30
C ILE A 85 -14.67 -3.89 8.63
N SER A 86 -16.00 -3.99 8.53
CA SER A 86 -16.89 -2.87 8.88
C SER A 86 -16.72 -2.37 10.31
N ARG A 87 -16.29 -3.24 11.24
CA ARG A 87 -15.99 -2.89 12.64
C ARG A 87 -14.70 -2.08 12.80
N CYS A 88 -13.81 -2.17 11.82
CA CYS A 88 -12.51 -1.50 11.78
C CYS A 88 -12.57 -0.09 11.17
N ILE A 89 -13.77 0.44 10.91
CA ILE A 89 -13.97 1.74 10.24
C ILE A 89 -14.33 2.83 11.23
N ASP A 90 -13.53 3.90 11.24
CA ASP A 90 -13.77 5.11 12.01
C ASP A 90 -14.27 6.22 11.06
N MET A 91 -15.59 6.38 11.01
CA MET A 91 -16.24 7.38 10.14
C MET A 91 -15.97 8.82 10.57
N LYS A 92 -15.67 9.07 11.85
CA LYS A 92 -15.41 10.42 12.36
C LYS A 92 -14.08 10.94 11.81
N TYR A 93 -13.07 10.09 11.78
CA TYR A 93 -11.73 10.43 11.31
C TYR A 93 -11.40 9.88 9.92
N ALA A 94 -12.36 9.26 9.23
CA ALA A 94 -12.23 8.64 7.91
C ALA A 94 -10.97 7.76 7.77
N ARG A 95 -10.82 6.79 8.70
CA ARG A 95 -9.65 5.90 8.78
C ARG A 95 -10.03 4.46 9.12
N LEU A 96 -9.10 3.55 8.82
CA LEU A 96 -9.11 2.16 9.27
C LEU A 96 -8.34 2.01 10.59
N TYR A 97 -8.81 1.15 11.49
CA TYR A 97 -8.12 0.81 12.74
C TYR A 97 -8.37 -0.65 13.12
N GLY A 98 -7.44 -1.25 13.88
CA GLY A 98 -7.64 -2.58 14.44
C GLY A 98 -7.71 -3.74 13.43
N LEU A 99 -7.24 -3.54 12.19
CA LEU A 99 -7.13 -4.60 11.19
C LEU A 99 -6.13 -5.68 11.64
N LYS A 100 -6.50 -6.94 11.46
CA LYS A 100 -5.60 -8.09 11.63
C LYS A 100 -4.72 -8.29 10.41
N SER A 101 -3.63 -9.05 10.53
CA SER A 101 -2.72 -9.37 9.42
C SER A 101 -3.47 -9.94 8.21
N HIS A 102 -4.41 -10.86 8.44
CA HIS A 102 -5.25 -11.46 7.39
C HIS A 102 -6.07 -10.42 6.60
N ASP A 103 -6.57 -9.37 7.26
CA ASP A 103 -7.34 -8.32 6.59
C ASP A 103 -6.45 -7.50 5.65
N TYR A 104 -5.19 -7.25 6.04
CA TYR A 104 -4.22 -6.59 5.16
C TYR A 104 -3.95 -7.42 3.91
N ASN A 105 -3.82 -8.74 4.01
CA ASN A 105 -3.58 -9.58 2.84
C ASN A 105 -4.76 -9.53 1.86
N ILE A 106 -6.00 -9.66 2.37
CA ILE A 106 -7.19 -9.52 1.53
C ILE A 106 -7.21 -8.15 0.84
N ILE A 107 -6.90 -7.09 1.58
CA ILE A 107 -6.86 -5.77 0.99
C ILE A 107 -5.75 -5.70 -0.08
N MET A 108 -4.55 -6.23 0.19
CA MET A 108 -3.41 -6.17 -0.74
C MET A 108 -3.68 -6.95 -2.02
N GLU A 109 -4.19 -8.18 -1.90
CA GLU A 109 -4.37 -9.11 -3.02
C GLU A 109 -5.65 -8.82 -3.83
N VAL A 110 -6.68 -8.22 -3.21
CA VAL A 110 -8.02 -8.12 -3.84
C VAL A 110 -8.59 -6.71 -3.85
N LEU A 111 -8.54 -5.98 -2.73
CA LEU A 111 -9.30 -4.73 -2.58
C LEU A 111 -8.49 -3.48 -2.95
N LEU A 112 -7.16 -3.56 -2.95
CA LEU A 112 -6.27 -2.43 -3.23
C LEU A 112 -6.57 -1.76 -4.58
N PRO A 113 -6.77 -2.49 -5.70
CA PRO A 113 -7.10 -1.89 -6.99
C PRO A 113 -8.40 -1.07 -6.95
N ILE A 114 -9.38 -1.51 -6.15
CA ILE A 114 -10.66 -0.80 -5.97
C ILE A 114 -10.44 0.49 -5.16
N ILE A 115 -9.61 0.44 -4.13
CA ILE A 115 -9.32 1.59 -3.27
C ILE A 115 -8.58 2.68 -4.06
N VAL A 116 -7.61 2.29 -4.88
CA VAL A 116 -6.74 3.23 -5.60
C VAL A 116 -7.36 3.72 -6.92
N CYS A 117 -8.50 3.20 -7.36
CA CYS A 117 -9.14 3.59 -8.62
C CYS A 117 -9.56 5.06 -8.67
N MET A 118 -9.70 5.72 -7.51
CA MET A 118 -10.01 7.14 -7.38
C MET A 118 -8.78 8.05 -7.54
N LEU A 119 -7.57 7.47 -7.60
CA LEU A 119 -6.33 8.18 -7.89
C LEU A 119 -6.07 8.21 -9.40
N SER A 120 -5.18 9.10 -9.85
CA SER A 120 -4.79 9.15 -11.26
C SER A 120 -4.19 7.82 -11.73
N ASN A 121 -4.35 7.48 -13.01
CA ASN A 121 -3.79 6.25 -13.61
C ASN A 121 -2.28 6.10 -13.41
N TYR A 122 -1.55 7.22 -13.34
CA TYR A 122 -0.12 7.22 -13.03
C TYR A 122 0.19 6.57 -11.67
N ILE A 123 -0.72 6.69 -10.70
CA ILE A 123 -0.57 6.20 -9.32
C ILE A 123 -1.30 4.88 -9.11
N SER A 124 -2.52 4.75 -9.67
CA SER A 124 -3.33 3.55 -9.49
C SER A 124 -2.76 2.34 -10.24
N ASN A 125 -2.13 2.53 -11.40
CA ASN A 125 -1.58 1.41 -12.18
C ASN A 125 -0.45 0.68 -11.43
N PRO A 126 0.61 1.34 -10.93
CA PRO A 126 1.67 0.63 -10.20
C PRO A 126 1.17 -0.05 -8.92
N LEU A 127 0.21 0.56 -8.21
CA LEU A 127 -0.41 -0.05 -7.02
C LEU A 127 -1.28 -1.26 -7.39
N THR A 128 -1.94 -1.23 -8.54
CA THR A 128 -2.70 -2.37 -9.07
C THR A 128 -1.77 -3.49 -9.52
N GLU A 129 -0.66 -3.17 -10.21
CA GLU A 129 0.38 -4.14 -10.57
C GLU A 129 0.96 -4.82 -9.32
N LEU A 130 1.21 -4.05 -8.25
CA LEU A 130 1.65 -4.59 -6.96
C LEU A 130 0.62 -5.55 -6.34
N SER A 131 -0.66 -5.17 -6.37
CA SER A 131 -1.75 -6.04 -5.89
C SER A 131 -1.80 -7.37 -6.65
N ILE A 132 -1.71 -7.30 -7.99
CA ILE A 132 -1.69 -8.48 -8.86
C ILE A 132 -0.46 -9.34 -8.55
N PHE A 133 0.72 -8.74 -8.37
CA PHE A 133 1.93 -9.47 -8.00
C PHE A 133 1.73 -10.29 -6.72
N PHE A 134 1.17 -9.70 -5.66
CA PHE A 134 0.93 -10.43 -4.40
C PHE A 134 -0.14 -11.51 -4.56
N LYS A 135 -1.23 -11.20 -5.25
CA LYS A 135 -2.29 -12.18 -5.55
C LYS A 135 -1.75 -13.40 -6.30
N ASP A 136 -0.93 -13.16 -7.31
CA ASP A 136 -0.35 -14.22 -8.14
C ASP A 136 0.71 -15.02 -7.39
N LEU A 137 1.50 -14.37 -6.54
CA LEU A 137 2.49 -14.99 -5.66
C LEU A 137 1.84 -15.85 -4.56
N CYS A 138 0.66 -15.47 -4.07
CA CYS A 138 -0.11 -16.21 -3.08
C CYS A 138 -0.99 -17.31 -3.69
N SER A 139 -0.99 -17.48 -5.02
CA SER A 139 -1.73 -18.54 -5.71
C SER A 139 -1.34 -19.94 -5.23
N SER A 140 -2.31 -20.85 -5.20
CA SER A 140 -2.09 -22.26 -4.86
C SER A 140 -1.32 -23.03 -5.94
N LYS A 141 -1.34 -22.53 -7.17
CA LYS A 141 -0.63 -23.08 -8.33
C LYS A 141 0.27 -22.01 -8.91
N ILE A 142 1.58 -22.23 -8.83
CA ILE A 142 2.59 -21.30 -9.33
C ILE A 142 3.62 -22.09 -10.13
N SER A 143 3.85 -21.68 -11.38
CA SER A 143 4.89 -22.28 -12.22
C SER A 143 6.23 -21.57 -12.04
N GLU A 144 7.33 -22.28 -12.32
CA GLU A 144 8.66 -21.70 -12.22
C GLU A 144 8.86 -20.52 -13.20
N ASP A 145 8.33 -20.63 -14.42
CA ASP A 145 8.39 -19.55 -15.41
C ASP A 145 7.65 -18.29 -14.94
N ALA A 146 6.54 -18.46 -14.22
CA ALA A 146 5.83 -17.33 -13.62
C ALA A 146 6.69 -16.65 -12.54
N LEU A 147 7.36 -17.42 -11.68
CA LEU A 147 8.25 -16.88 -10.65
C LEU A 147 9.44 -16.11 -11.23
N ARG A 148 9.99 -16.56 -12.36
CA ARG A 148 11.04 -15.82 -13.08
C ARG A 148 10.53 -14.45 -13.53
N ARG A 149 9.34 -14.40 -14.14
CA ARG A 149 8.71 -13.13 -14.54
C ARG A 149 8.39 -12.24 -13.33
N TYR A 150 7.92 -12.81 -12.22
CA TYR A 150 7.60 -12.05 -11.01
C TYR A 150 8.83 -11.39 -10.40
N LYS A 151 9.99 -12.06 -10.47
CA LYS A 151 11.28 -11.49 -10.04
C LYS A 151 11.63 -10.22 -10.80
N ASP A 152 11.44 -10.20 -12.12
CA ASP A 152 11.76 -9.02 -12.93
C ASP A 152 10.68 -7.93 -12.77
N ASN A 153 9.40 -8.34 -12.73
CA ASN A 153 8.27 -7.43 -12.61
C ASN A 153 8.28 -6.65 -11.29
N ILE A 154 8.60 -7.29 -10.15
CA ILE A 154 8.58 -6.61 -8.86
C ILE A 154 9.60 -5.48 -8.79
N THR A 155 10.78 -5.65 -9.39
CA THR A 155 11.78 -4.58 -9.48
C THR A 155 11.23 -3.38 -10.26
N ILE A 156 10.56 -3.62 -11.38
CA ILE A 156 9.94 -2.56 -12.19
C ILE A 156 8.82 -1.87 -11.40
N ILE A 157 7.97 -2.64 -10.70
CA ILE A 157 6.88 -2.11 -9.87
C ILE A 157 7.44 -1.20 -8.77
N LEU A 158 8.48 -1.63 -8.05
CA LEU A 158 9.12 -0.82 -7.02
C LEU A 158 9.70 0.47 -7.60
N CYS A 159 10.41 0.41 -8.73
CA CYS A 159 10.92 1.61 -9.39
C CYS A 159 9.80 2.58 -9.83
N LYS A 160 8.64 2.07 -10.26
CA LYS A 160 7.47 2.92 -10.57
C LYS A 160 6.95 3.59 -9.31
N LEU A 161 6.83 2.85 -8.20
CA LEU A 161 6.38 3.38 -6.92
C LEU A 161 7.36 4.41 -6.35
N GLU A 162 8.68 4.19 -6.49
CA GLU A 162 9.74 5.13 -6.07
C GLU A 162 9.62 6.47 -6.78
N LYS A 163 9.13 6.50 -8.02
CA LYS A 163 8.86 7.74 -8.76
C LYS A 163 7.63 8.50 -8.26
N ILE A 164 6.74 7.84 -7.53
CA ILE A 164 5.46 8.41 -7.06
C ILE A 164 5.57 8.85 -5.61
N PHE A 165 5.97 7.92 -4.74
CA PHE A 165 6.04 8.13 -3.30
C PHE A 165 7.33 8.83 -2.91
N PRO A 166 7.35 9.51 -1.74
CA PRO A 166 8.55 10.19 -1.28
C PRO A 166 9.59 9.18 -0.75
N PRO A 167 10.88 9.55 -0.66
CA PRO A 167 11.94 8.64 -0.23
C PRO A 167 11.68 7.95 1.11
N GLY A 168 11.13 8.68 2.09
CA GLY A 168 10.80 8.13 3.42
C GLY A 168 9.72 7.05 3.43
N PHE A 169 9.05 6.81 2.29
CA PHE A 169 8.13 5.69 2.11
C PHE A 169 8.85 4.35 2.03
N PHE A 170 10.02 4.31 1.41
CA PHE A 170 10.77 3.07 1.15
C PHE A 170 11.72 2.79 2.30
N ASP A 171 11.22 2.03 3.28
CA ASP A 171 12.08 1.41 4.29
C ASP A 171 12.45 -0.01 3.87
N SER A 172 13.19 -0.73 4.72
CA SER A 172 13.62 -2.09 4.43
C SER A 172 12.48 -3.03 4.01
N MET A 173 11.25 -2.80 4.52
CA MET A 173 10.10 -3.67 4.28
C MET A 173 9.57 -3.57 2.85
N GLU A 174 9.58 -2.39 2.23
CA GLU A 174 9.15 -2.17 0.84
C GLU A 174 10.08 -2.84 -0.17
N HIS A 175 11.33 -3.14 0.21
CA HIS A 175 12.30 -3.81 -0.65
C HIS A 175 12.27 -5.34 -0.52
N LEU A 176 11.74 -5.90 0.56
CA LEU A 176 11.64 -7.36 0.74
C LEU A 176 10.87 -8.11 -0.38
N PRO A 177 9.84 -7.54 -1.04
CA PRO A 177 9.14 -8.20 -2.15
C PRO A 177 10.03 -8.73 -3.27
N VAL A 178 11.21 -8.15 -3.50
CA VAL A 178 12.15 -8.61 -4.53
C VAL A 178 12.70 -10.02 -4.26
N HIS A 179 12.69 -10.46 -3.01
CA HIS A 179 13.17 -11.77 -2.60
C HIS A 179 12.08 -12.85 -2.68
N LEU A 180 10.81 -12.46 -2.63
CA LEU A 180 9.69 -13.39 -2.54
C LEU A 180 9.59 -14.38 -3.69
N PRO A 181 9.81 -14.01 -4.98
CA PRO A 181 9.76 -14.97 -6.07
C PRO A 181 10.85 -16.04 -5.95
N TYR A 182 12.04 -15.67 -5.50
CA TYR A 182 13.14 -16.61 -5.26
C TYR A 182 12.83 -17.55 -4.10
N GLU A 183 12.30 -17.00 -2.99
CA GLU A 183 11.85 -17.80 -1.86
C GLU A 183 10.77 -18.80 -2.29
N ALA A 184 9.78 -18.38 -3.08
CA ALA A 184 8.74 -19.23 -3.67
C ALA A 184 9.30 -20.32 -4.58
N ARG A 185 10.39 -20.04 -5.30
CA ARG A 185 11.02 -21.03 -6.17
C ARG A 185 11.70 -22.15 -5.38
N ILE A 186 12.31 -21.83 -4.24
CA ILE A 186 13.03 -22.82 -3.41
C ILE A 186 12.07 -23.58 -2.49
N GLY A 187 11.20 -22.85 -1.77
CA GLY A 187 10.35 -23.45 -0.75
C GLY A 187 8.93 -23.78 -1.21
N GLY A 188 8.62 -23.58 -2.50
CA GLY A 188 7.28 -23.80 -3.04
C GLY A 188 6.27 -22.70 -2.68
N PRO A 189 4.97 -22.94 -2.95
CA PRO A 189 3.91 -21.95 -2.80
C PRO A 189 3.88 -21.29 -1.43
N VAL A 190 3.66 -19.97 -1.44
CA VAL A 190 3.75 -19.12 -0.25
C VAL A 190 2.69 -19.47 0.80
N GLN A 191 1.50 -19.91 0.35
CA GLN A 191 0.38 -20.33 1.21
C GLN A 191 0.74 -21.37 2.28
N TYR A 192 1.75 -22.22 2.03
CA TYR A 192 2.14 -23.28 2.96
C TYR A 192 3.25 -22.88 3.93
N ARG A 193 3.87 -21.71 3.70
CA ARG A 193 5.04 -21.25 4.47
C ARG A 193 4.76 -19.99 5.28
N TRP A 194 3.76 -19.22 4.88
CA TRP A 194 3.31 -18.07 5.65
C TRP A 194 2.29 -18.51 6.70
N MET A 195 2.33 -17.90 7.89
CA MET A 195 1.50 -18.32 9.04
C MET A 195 0.01 -17.95 8.92
N TYR A 196 -0.48 -17.60 7.72
CA TYR A 196 -1.85 -17.13 7.51
C TYR A 196 -2.94 -18.08 8.01
N PRO A 197 -2.82 -19.41 7.85
CA PRO A 197 -3.82 -20.34 8.39
C PRO A 197 -3.92 -20.30 9.93
N PHE A 198 -2.85 -19.89 10.62
CA PHE A 198 -2.74 -19.92 12.08
C PHE A 198 -3.02 -18.55 12.73
N GLU A 199 -2.97 -17.45 11.95
CA GLU A 199 -3.17 -16.06 12.41
C GLU A 199 -4.61 -15.53 12.24
N ARG A 200 -5.57 -16.38 11.85
CA ARG A 200 -6.99 -16.01 11.63
C ARG A 200 -7.73 -15.72 12.95
#